data_AF-A0A9D9BCM0-F1
#
_entry.id   AF-A0A9D9BCM0-F1
#
_cell.length_a   1.000
_cell.length_b   1.000
_cell.length_c   1.000
_cell.angle_alpha   90.00
_cell.angle_beta   90.00
_cell.angle_gamma   90.00
#
_symmetry.space_group_name_H-M   'P 1'
#
loop_
_entity.id
_entity.type
_entity.pdbx_description
1 polymer ?
#
loop_
_entity_poly.entity_id
_entity_poly.type
_entity_poly.pdbx_seq_one_letter_code
_entity_poly.pdbx_strand_id
1 'polypeptide(L)'
;MLLTNSAFEQSSVTRTSAAPQMSAQQTLDVTADDVRTMIQYLRKAKARAVEIRDRSPAGSYMESVLARTIDSITLELSQLDYLLARKPVDADALPNQQRRMRPAI
;
A
#
# COMPACT_ATOMS: atom_id res chain seq x y z
N MET A 1 -47.67 -9.48 -26.45
CA MET A 1 -47.07 -8.58 -27.44
C MET A 1 -46.53 -7.37 -26.71
N LEU A 2 -45.21 -7.22 -26.68
CA LEU A 2 -44.48 -6.12 -26.04
C LEU A 2 -44.55 -4.89 -26.94
N LEU A 3 -45.08 -3.77 -26.41
CA LEU A 3 -44.95 -2.45 -27.03
C LEU A 3 -43.99 -1.64 -26.16
N THR A 4 -42.84 -1.37 -26.76
CA THR A 4 -41.73 -0.55 -26.28
C THR A 4 -42.16 0.90 -26.16
N ASN A 5 -42.02 1.49 -24.98
CA ASN A 5 -41.98 2.95 -24.83
C ASN A 5 -40.62 3.34 -24.25
N SER A 6 -39.72 3.73 -25.15
CA SER A 6 -38.47 4.41 -24.85
C SER A 6 -38.71 5.91 -24.95
N ALA A 7 -38.74 6.60 -23.82
CA ALA A 7 -38.67 8.05 -23.78
C ALA A 7 -37.85 8.48 -22.56
N PHE A 8 -36.63 8.93 -22.87
CA PHE A 8 -35.87 9.99 -22.20
C PHE A 8 -36.24 10.33 -20.77
N GLU A 9 -35.31 10.10 -19.84
CA GLU A 9 -34.80 11.18 -18.98
C GLU A 9 -33.30 10.98 -18.74
N GLN A 10 -32.50 11.79 -19.45
CA GLN A 10 -31.10 11.98 -19.15
C GLN A 10 -31.03 12.81 -17.86
N SER A 11 -30.99 12.12 -16.72
CA SER A 11 -30.71 12.77 -15.44
C SER A 11 -29.24 13.21 -15.45
N SER A 12 -29.04 14.50 -15.74
CA SER A 12 -27.76 15.19 -15.66
C SER A 12 -27.32 15.24 -14.20
N VAL A 13 -26.62 14.19 -13.75
CA VAL A 13 -25.87 14.26 -12.49
C VAL A 13 -24.68 15.17 -12.73
N THR A 14 -24.84 16.44 -12.37
CA THR A 14 -23.74 17.37 -12.15
C THR A 14 -22.83 16.75 -11.09
N ARG A 15 -21.81 16.01 -11.53
CA ARG A 15 -20.70 15.59 -10.67
C ARG A 15 -19.95 16.86 -10.29
N THR A 16 -20.40 17.51 -9.22
CA THR A 16 -19.53 18.40 -8.45
C THR A 16 -18.32 17.57 -8.06
N SER A 17 -17.20 17.81 -8.72
CA SER A 17 -15.88 17.38 -8.28
C SER A 17 -15.59 18.12 -6.98
N ALA A 18 -16.15 17.65 -5.87
CA ALA A 18 -15.65 17.97 -4.56
C ALA A 18 -14.21 17.41 -4.55
N ALA A 19 -13.24 18.33 -4.56
CA ALA A 19 -11.86 17.96 -4.29
C ALA A 19 -11.87 17.08 -3.03
N PRO A 20 -11.17 15.92 -3.02
CA PRO A 20 -11.09 15.11 -1.83
C PRO A 20 -10.56 16.02 -0.73
N GLN A 21 -11.41 16.32 0.26
CA GLN A 21 -10.97 16.99 1.47
C GLN A 21 -9.85 16.10 1.99
N MET A 22 -8.62 16.61 1.91
CA MET A 22 -7.48 16.01 2.58
C MET A 22 -7.84 16.09 4.06
N SER A 23 -8.55 15.06 4.53
CA SER A 23 -8.77 14.80 5.94
C SER A 23 -7.39 14.91 6.54
N ALA A 24 -7.25 15.83 7.50
CA ALA A 24 -6.00 16.05 8.22
C ALA A 24 -5.50 14.67 8.63
N GLN A 25 -4.48 14.17 7.92
CA GLN A 25 -3.91 12.87 8.17
C GLN A 25 -3.39 12.98 9.59
N GLN A 26 -4.03 12.28 10.52
CA GLN A 26 -3.50 12.09 11.85
C GLN A 26 -2.14 11.42 11.63
N THR A 27 -1.08 12.21 11.67
CA THR A 27 0.29 11.74 11.58
C THR A 27 0.52 10.99 12.88
N LEU A 28 0.21 9.69 12.84
CA LEU A 28 0.54 8.78 13.92
C LEU A 28 2.07 8.78 14.01
N ASP A 29 2.59 9.22 15.14
CA ASP A 29 4.03 9.25 15.38
C ASP A 29 4.50 7.80 15.53
N VAL A 30 5.01 7.23 14.44
CA VAL A 30 5.47 5.85 14.39
C VAL A 30 6.97 5.84 14.65
N THR A 31 7.39 5.23 15.75
CA THR A 31 8.80 5.13 16.10
C THR A 31 9.47 3.93 15.42
N ALA A 32 10.81 3.94 15.34
CA ALA A 32 11.56 2.80 14.82
C ALA A 32 11.36 1.53 15.68
N ASP A 33 11.06 1.67 16.97
CA ASP A 33 10.79 0.54 17.86
C ASP A 33 9.42 -0.09 17.58
N ASP A 34 8.42 0.73 17.26
CA ASP A 34 7.10 0.26 16.81
C ASP A 34 7.23 -0.57 15.53
N VAL A 35 8.05 -0.11 14.57
CA VAL A 35 8.32 -0.85 13.33
C VAL A 35 9.05 -2.16 13.60
N ARG A 36 10.05 -2.17 14.50
CA ARG A 36 10.74 -3.42 14.91
C ARG A 36 9.77 -4.40 15.57
N THR A 37 8.85 -3.90 16.38
CA THR A 37 7.79 -4.68 17.01
C THR A 37 6.85 -5.26 15.95
N MET A 38 6.42 -4.45 14.98
CA MET A 38 5.60 -4.90 13.86
C MET A 38 6.28 -6.02 13.05
N ILE A 39 7.57 -5.87 12.74
CA ILE A 39 8.36 -6.90 12.05
C ILE A 39 8.33 -8.23 12.83
N GLN A 40 8.44 -8.20 14.16
CA GLN A 40 8.37 -9.42 14.97
C GLN A 40 6.99 -10.09 14.87
N TYR A 41 5.91 -9.30 14.92
CA TYR A 41 4.56 -9.83 14.75
C TYR A 41 4.35 -10.44 13.37
N LEU A 42 4.76 -9.74 12.31
CA LEU A 42 4.65 -10.23 10.94
C LEU A 42 5.45 -11.52 10.70
N ARG A 43 6.66 -11.64 11.28
CA ARG A 43 7.45 -12.88 11.24
C ARG A 43 6.72 -14.04 11.90
N LYS A 44 6.13 -13.82 13.09
CA LYS A 44 5.32 -14.84 13.78
C LYS A 44 4.08 -15.22 12.98
N ALA A 45 3.37 -14.23 12.42
CA ALA A 45 2.19 -14.45 11.59
C ALA A 45 2.53 -15.27 10.33
N LYS A 46 3.63 -14.94 9.64
CA LYS A 46 4.14 -15.70 8.50
C LYS A 46 4.45 -17.15 8.89
N ALA A 47 5.19 -17.37 9.98
CA ALA A 47 5.51 -18.72 10.45
C ALA A 47 4.24 -19.52 10.71
N ARG A 48 3.24 -18.91 11.35
CA ARG A 48 1.95 -19.56 11.60
C ARG A 48 1.17 -19.84 10.31
N ALA A 49 1.18 -18.93 9.35
CA ALA A 49 0.54 -19.15 8.06
C ALA A 49 1.16 -20.33 7.30
N VAL A 50 2.49 -20.47 7.35
CA VAL A 50 3.21 -21.63 6.79
C VAL A 50 2.75 -22.92 7.47
N GLU A 51 2.76 -22.97 8.81
CA GLU A 51 2.31 -24.17 9.56
C GLU A 51 0.89 -24.60 9.22
N ILE A 52 -0.03 -23.64 9.03
CA ILE A 52 -1.43 -23.94 8.68
C ILE A 52 -1.51 -24.41 7.23
N ARG A 53 -0.77 -23.79 6.31
CA ARG A 53 -0.76 -24.17 4.89
C ARG A 53 -0.26 -25.59 4.72
N ASP A 54 0.81 -25.96 5.41
CA ASP A 54 1.42 -27.30 5.31
C ASP A 54 0.50 -28.41 5.85
N ARG A 55 -0.51 -28.05 6.65
CA ARG A 55 -1.58 -28.95 7.13
C ARG A 55 -2.88 -28.85 6.34
N SER A 56 -2.96 -27.90 5.41
CA SER A 56 -4.15 -27.67 4.60
C SER A 56 -4.22 -28.70 3.46
N PRO A 57 -5.41 -29.17 3.07
CA PRO A 57 -5.55 -30.04 1.92
C PRO A 57 -5.05 -29.36 0.64
N ALA A 58 -4.31 -30.11 -0.18
CA ALA A 58 -3.82 -29.62 -1.47
C ALA A 58 -4.98 -29.26 -2.40
N GLY A 59 -4.83 -28.17 -3.15
CA GLY A 59 -5.85 -27.60 -4.02
C GLY A 59 -7.00 -26.90 -3.27
N SER A 60 -6.94 -26.80 -1.94
CA SER A 60 -7.97 -26.10 -1.18
C SER A 60 -7.86 -24.58 -1.38
N TYR A 61 -9.00 -23.90 -1.30
CA TYR A 61 -9.02 -22.43 -1.27
C TYR A 61 -8.11 -21.88 -0.17
N MET A 62 -8.11 -22.53 1.01
CA MET A 62 -7.27 -22.14 2.14
C MET A 62 -5.78 -22.19 1.81
N GLU A 63 -5.30 -23.24 1.12
CA GLU A 63 -3.92 -23.32 0.66
C GLU A 63 -3.55 -22.12 -0.23
N SER A 64 -4.41 -21.81 -1.21
CA SER A 64 -4.17 -20.71 -2.15
C SER A 64 -4.17 -19.33 -1.47
N VAL A 65 -5.06 -19.12 -0.50
CA VAL A 65 -5.11 -17.89 0.30
C VAL A 65 -3.87 -17.78 1.16
N LEU A 66 -3.49 -18.84 1.88
CA LEU A 66 -2.32 -18.83 2.74
C LEU A 66 -1.03 -18.62 1.94
N ALA A 67 -0.91 -19.20 0.75
CA ALA A 67 0.21 -18.93 -0.15
C ALA A 67 0.31 -17.43 -0.47
N ARG A 68 -0.78 -16.81 -0.91
CA ARG A 68 -0.83 -15.37 -1.19
C ARG A 68 -0.53 -14.52 0.05
N THR A 69 -1.08 -14.90 1.21
CA THR A 69 -0.84 -14.20 2.48
C THR A 69 0.64 -14.26 2.87
N ILE A 70 1.30 -15.41 2.72
CA ILE A 70 2.74 -15.56 2.99
C ILE A 70 3.56 -14.66 2.06
N ASP A 71 3.21 -14.60 0.79
CA ASP A 71 3.90 -13.75 -0.20
C ASP A 71 3.72 -12.26 0.14
N SER A 72 2.50 -11.83 0.46
CA SER A 72 2.21 -10.45 0.89
C SER A 72 2.97 -10.07 2.15
N ILE A 73 2.96 -10.91 3.20
CA ILE A 73 3.70 -10.64 4.44
C ILE A 73 5.21 -10.58 4.17
N THR A 74 5.72 -11.41 3.25
CA THR A 74 7.14 -11.38 2.87
C THR A 74 7.51 -10.05 2.20
N LEU A 75 6.65 -9.55 1.32
CA LEU A 75 6.82 -8.23 0.71
C LEU A 75 6.79 -7.11 1.77
N GLU A 76 5.80 -7.11 2.65
CA GLU A 76 5.68 -6.11 3.72
C GLU A 76 6.91 -6.10 4.63
N LEU A 77 7.41 -7.27 5.03
CA LEU A 77 8.65 -7.39 5.80
C LEU A 77 9.83 -6.75 5.08
N SER A 78 9.99 -7.00 3.78
CA SER A 78 11.08 -6.39 2.99
C SER A 78 10.97 -4.86 2.90
N GLN A 79 9.75 -4.33 2.82
CA GLN A 79 9.50 -2.88 2.81
C GLN A 79 9.85 -2.25 4.15
N LEU A 80 9.45 -2.87 5.26
CA LEU A 80 9.80 -2.39 6.60
C LEU A 80 11.30 -2.46 6.87
N ASP A 81 11.96 -3.55 6.47
CA ASP A 81 13.42 -3.69 6.57
C ASP A 81 14.13 -2.61 5.72
N TYR A 82 13.63 -2.32 4.52
CA TYR A 82 14.15 -1.23 3.67
C TYR A 82 13.99 0.14 4.34
N LEU A 83 12.81 0.44 4.89
CA LEU A 83 12.55 1.71 5.56
C LEU A 83 13.41 1.90 6.81
N LEU A 84 13.65 0.83 7.59
CA LEU A 84 14.54 0.88 8.74
C LEU A 84 16.02 1.04 8.35
N ALA A 85 16.44 0.47 7.22
CA ALA A 85 17.80 0.60 6.72
C ALA A 85 18.10 1.98 6.14
N ARG A 86 17.07 2.69 5.64
CA ARG A 86 17.22 4.02 5.07
C ARG A 86 17.38 5.07 6.17
N LYS A 87 18.53 5.72 6.24
CA LYS A 87 18.73 6.88 7.13
C LYS A 87 17.87 8.05 6.62
N PRO A 88 17.13 8.77 7.48
CA PRO A 88 16.22 9.83 7.04
C PRO A 88 16.92 10.99 6.30
N VAL A 89 18.23 11.17 6.46
CA VAL A 89 19.02 12.20 5.76
C VAL A 89 19.21 11.87 4.26
N ASP A 90 19.11 10.60 3.86
CA ASP A 90 19.28 10.18 2.46
C ASP A 90 17.99 10.29 1.63
N ALA A 91 16.86 10.64 2.26
CA ALA A 91 15.59 10.90 1.56
C ALA A 91 15.56 12.29 0.91
N ASP A 92 16.25 13.27 1.48
CA ASP A 92 16.35 14.65 0.97
C ASP A 92 17.47 14.84 -0.07
N ALA A 93 18.26 13.79 -0.35
CA ALA A 93 19.36 13.82 -1.32
C ALA A 93 18.90 13.70 -2.78
N LEU A 94 17.77 14.31 -3.15
CA LEU A 94 17.54 14.70 -4.54
C LEU A 94 18.53 15.83 -4.84
N PRO A 95 19.38 15.73 -5.88
CA PRO A 95 20.29 16.80 -6.20
C PRO A 95 19.45 18.01 -6.62
N ASN A 96 19.31 18.98 -5.71
CA ASN A 96 18.97 20.34 -6.05
C ASN A 96 20.12 20.85 -6.92
N GLN A 97 20.03 20.53 -8.20
CA GLN A 97 20.93 20.98 -9.24
C GLN A 97 20.70 22.49 -9.32
N GLN A 98 21.37 23.22 -8.43
CA GLN A 98 21.56 24.65 -8.51
C GLN A 98 22.22 24.89 -9.85
N ARG A 99 21.37 25.08 -10.85
CA ARG A 99 21.70 25.47 -12.20
C ARG A 99 22.22 26.91 -12.08
N ARG A 100 23.47 27.03 -11.64
CA ARG A 100 24.20 28.31 -11.67
C ARG A 100 24.25 28.71 -13.13
N MET A 101 23.42 29.67 -13.49
CA MET A 101 23.46 30.32 -14.79
C MET A 101 24.87 30.88 -14.96
N ARG A 102 25.58 30.46 -16.01
CA ARG A 102 26.83 31.12 -16.39
C ARG A 102 26.47 32.37 -17.20
N PRO A 103 27.02 33.54 -16.87
CA PRO A 103 26.82 34.73 -17.69
C PRO A 103 27.47 34.52 -19.07
N ALA A 104 26.81 35.02 -20.11
CA ALA A 104 27.36 35.07 -21.45
C ALA A 104 28.52 36.07 -21.47
N ILE A 105 29.68 35.63 -21.98
CA ILE A 105 30.82 36.49 -22.35
C ILE A 105 30.70 36.74 -23.84
#